data_AF-R7V427-F1
#
_entry.id   AF-R7V427-F1
#
_cell.length_a   1.000
_cell.length_b   1.000
_cell.length_c   1.000
_cell.angle_alpha   90.00
_cell.angle_beta   90.00
_cell.angle_gamma   90.00
#
_symmetry.space_group_name_H-M   'P 1'
#
loop_
_entity.id
_entity.type
_entity.pdbx_description
1 polymer ?
#
loop_
_entity_poly.entity_id
_entity_poly.type
_entity_poly.pdbx_seq_one_letter_code
_entity_poly.pdbx_strand_id
1 'polypeptide(L)'
;MSPLPLTLALLVLLAAKETQSLADVDSTGLRCSNANYLQLGSKCYKTFLVPKKTYVEAKRMCQTGGGRLALMSTSEEAIAVLTSMHMASNWQTLRRTEKVWIGMHARANENAYEWEDGQLVAGTIDLFGLR
;
A
#
# COMPACT_ATOMS: atom_id res chain seq x y z
N MET A 1 -31.70 33.00 27.06
CA MET A 1 -30.45 32.53 26.44
C MET A 1 -29.43 32.40 27.55
N SER A 2 -29.32 31.21 28.13
CA SER A 2 -28.49 30.94 29.31
C SER A 2 -27.06 30.64 28.87
N PRO A 3 -26.02 31.23 29.48
CA PRO A 3 -24.64 30.90 29.14
C PRO A 3 -24.36 29.46 29.56
N LEU A 4 -23.80 28.65 28.65
CA LEU A 4 -23.32 27.30 28.96
C LEU A 4 -22.39 27.35 30.18
N PRO A 5 -22.54 26.44 31.15
CA PRO A 5 -21.70 26.46 32.34
C PRO A 5 -20.25 26.19 31.93
N LEU A 6 -19.32 26.99 32.47
CA LEU A 6 -17.87 26.90 32.21
C LEU A 6 -17.32 25.48 32.41
N THR A 7 -17.98 24.66 33.23
CA THR A 7 -17.65 23.24 33.44
C THR A 7 -17.86 22.39 32.19
N LEU A 8 -18.90 22.65 31.39
CA LEU A 8 -19.15 21.96 30.13
C LEU A 8 -18.08 22.31 29.10
N ALA A 9 -17.67 23.59 29.03
CA ALA A 9 -16.58 24.04 28.17
C ALA A 9 -15.25 23.39 28.55
N LEU A 10 -14.96 23.23 29.85
CA LEU A 10 -13.76 22.52 30.33
C LEU A 10 -13.77 21.04 29.95
N LEU A 11 -14.92 20.36 30.05
CA LEU A 11 -15.07 18.96 29.62
C LEU A 11 -14.90 18.79 28.10
N VAL A 12 -15.42 19.72 27.29
CA VAL A 12 -15.22 19.73 25.84
C VAL A 12 -13.74 19.96 25.48
N LEU A 13 -13.05 20.83 26.20
CA LEU A 13 -11.61 21.06 26.01
C LEU A 13 -10.78 19.82 26.39
N LEU A 14 -11.14 19.10 27.46
CA LEU A 14 -10.48 17.83 27.82
C LEU A 14 -10.73 16.73 26.79
N ALA A 15 -11.87 16.72 26.11
CA ALA A 15 -12.15 15.78 25.02
C ALA A 15 -11.45 16.15 23.70
N ALA A 16 -11.17 17.45 23.47
CA ALA A 16 -10.58 17.94 22.23
C ALA A 16 -9.05 18.19 22.29
N LYS A 17 -8.44 18.11 23.48
CA LYS A 17 -7.02 18.38 23.68
C LYS A 17 -6.23 17.08 23.88
N GLU A 18 -5.19 16.92 23.07
CA GLU A 18 -4.16 15.87 23.10
C GLU A 18 -4.51 14.51 22.44
N THR A 19 -4.58 14.48 21.10
CA THR A 19 -3.81 13.44 20.39
C THR A 19 -2.39 13.96 20.29
N GLN A 20 -1.49 13.29 20.99
CA GLN A 20 -0.13 13.70 21.31
C GLN A 20 0.69 14.09 20.06
N SER A 21 1.62 15.02 20.27
CA SER A 21 2.61 15.43 19.27
C SER A 21 3.35 14.21 18.69
N LEU A 22 3.36 14.09 17.37
CA LEU A 22 4.26 13.21 16.63
C LEU A 22 5.69 13.77 16.70
N ALA A 23 6.33 13.67 17.86
CA ALA A 23 7.75 13.89 18.03
C ALA A 23 8.45 12.53 18.19
N ASP A 24 9.33 12.24 17.24
CA ASP A 24 10.41 11.24 17.21
C ASP A 24 10.16 9.85 17.81
N VAL A 25 9.79 8.91 16.93
CA VAL A 25 10.01 7.48 17.16
C VAL A 25 10.98 6.96 16.09
N ASP A 26 12.23 6.81 16.49
CA ASP A 26 13.17 5.84 15.92
C ASP A 26 13.86 5.13 17.11
N SER A 27 13.73 3.82 17.26
CA SER A 27 14.86 2.97 16.87
C SER A 27 14.52 1.48 16.65
N THR A 28 13.26 1.08 16.48
CA THR A 28 12.86 -0.24 15.89
C THR A 28 11.39 -0.31 15.41
N GLY A 29 10.79 0.81 14.98
CA GLY A 29 9.36 0.93 14.63
C GLY A 29 9.12 1.32 13.16
N LEU A 30 9.14 0.30 12.28
CA LEU A 30 8.97 0.32 10.82
C LEU A 30 8.34 1.60 10.22
N ARG A 31 9.21 2.48 9.70
CA ARG A 31 8.90 3.47 8.66
C ARG A 31 9.71 3.12 7.41
N CYS A 32 9.08 3.20 6.24
CA CYS A 32 9.79 3.02 4.98
C CYS A 32 10.93 4.04 4.88
N SER A 33 12.14 3.59 4.56
CA SER A 33 13.32 4.48 4.44
C SER A 33 13.09 5.63 3.45
N ASN A 34 12.16 5.45 2.53
CA ASN A 34 11.71 6.47 1.58
C ASN A 34 10.31 6.97 1.98
N ALA A 35 10.17 8.27 2.26
CA ALA A 35 8.90 8.92 2.63
C ALA A 35 7.80 8.80 1.54
N ASN A 36 8.16 8.45 0.32
CA ASN A 36 7.24 8.24 -0.81
C ASN A 36 6.68 6.79 -0.88
N TYR A 37 7.00 5.94 0.09
CA TYR A 37 6.46 4.58 0.21
C TYR A 37 5.49 4.52 1.38
N LEU A 38 4.41 3.79 1.16
CA LEU A 38 3.41 3.50 2.17
C LEU A 38 3.79 2.21 2.91
N GLN A 39 3.94 2.32 4.22
CA GLN A 39 4.12 1.20 5.13
C GLN A 39 2.79 0.43 5.24
N LEU A 40 2.76 -0.83 4.81
CA LEU A 40 1.61 -1.72 4.98
C LEU A 40 2.09 -3.06 5.53
N GLY A 41 1.73 -3.34 6.78
CA GLY A 41 2.31 -4.46 7.53
C GLY A 41 3.83 -4.32 7.65
N SER A 42 4.56 -5.41 7.36
CA SER A 42 6.02 -5.44 7.39
C SER A 42 6.70 -4.97 6.10
N LYS A 43 5.94 -4.49 5.11
CA LYS A 43 6.43 -4.16 3.77
C LYS A 43 6.10 -2.71 3.37
N CYS A 44 6.81 -2.24 2.36
CA CYS A 44 6.71 -0.89 1.83
C CYS A 44 6.25 -0.92 0.38
N TYR A 45 5.21 -0.15 0.07
CA TYR A 45 4.57 -0.16 -1.25
C TYR A 45 4.54 1.24 -1.85
N LYS A 46 4.76 1.32 -3.17
CA LYS A 46 4.60 2.55 -3.94
C LYS A 46 3.94 2.22 -5.26
N THR A 47 2.84 2.90 -5.55
CA THR A 47 2.13 2.78 -6.82
C THR A 47 2.63 3.84 -7.79
N PHE A 48 3.11 3.42 -8.95
CA PHE A 48 3.52 4.31 -10.03
C PHE A 48 2.40 4.39 -11.08
N LEU A 49 1.80 5.55 -11.23
CA LEU A 49 0.71 5.80 -12.19
C LEU A 49 1.27 6.38 -13.50
N VAL A 50 2.15 5.62 -14.15
CA VAL A 50 2.80 6.01 -15.41
C VAL A 50 2.18 5.23 -16.57
N PRO A 51 1.49 5.89 -17.52
CA PRO A 51 0.85 5.20 -18.63
C PRO A 51 1.88 4.61 -19.62
N LYS A 52 1.43 3.64 -20.41
CA LYS A 52 2.16 3.04 -21.54
C LYS A 52 3.52 2.42 -21.19
N LYS A 53 3.63 1.82 -20.00
CA LYS A 53 4.82 1.06 -19.62
C LYS A 53 4.68 -0.41 -20.02
N THR A 54 5.77 -1.01 -20.49
CA THR A 54 5.90 -2.46 -20.60
C THR A 54 6.21 -3.08 -19.23
N TYR A 55 5.99 -4.39 -19.08
CA TYR A 55 6.35 -5.12 -17.86
C TYR A 55 7.83 -4.91 -17.47
N VAL A 56 8.73 -5.01 -18.46
CA VAL A 56 10.18 -4.86 -18.25
C VAL A 56 10.53 -3.45 -17.77
N GLU A 57 9.92 -2.42 -18.34
CA GLU A 57 10.14 -1.04 -17.87
C GLU A 57 9.61 -0.81 -16.46
N ALA A 58 8.43 -1.36 -16.13
CA ALA A 58 7.86 -1.25 -14.79
C ALA A 58 8.71 -2.00 -13.75
N LYS A 59 9.18 -3.21 -14.08
CA LYS A 59 10.14 -3.98 -13.27
C LYS A 59 11.40 -3.17 -12.98
N ARG A 60 12.01 -2.60 -14.02
CA ARG A 60 13.21 -1.76 -13.87
C ARG A 60 12.94 -0.55 -12.99
N MET A 61 11.77 0.09 -13.12
CA MET A 61 11.41 1.24 -12.29
C MET A 61 11.34 0.89 -10.80
N CYS A 62 10.73 -0.25 -10.45
CA CYS A 62 10.69 -0.73 -9.07
C CYS A 62 12.09 -1.09 -8.55
N GLN A 63 12.93 -1.70 -9.38
CA GLN A 63 14.31 -2.07 -9.04
C GLN A 63 15.18 -0.83 -8.78
N THR A 64 15.07 0.21 -9.60
CA THR A 64 15.75 1.49 -9.37
C THR A 64 15.34 2.13 -8.03
N GLY A 65 14.10 1.89 -7.58
CA GLY A 65 13.61 2.31 -6.27
C GLY A 65 14.06 1.43 -5.09
N GLY A 66 14.93 0.44 -5.32
CA GLY A 66 15.41 -0.51 -4.31
C GLY A 66 14.41 -1.62 -3.98
N GLY A 67 13.41 -1.86 -4.84
CA GLY A 67 12.36 -2.86 -4.64
C GLY A 67 12.17 -3.77 -5.86
N ARG A 68 10.97 -4.34 -5.96
CA ARG A 68 10.53 -5.20 -7.06
C ARG A 68 9.06 -4.92 -7.37
N LEU A 69 8.54 -5.43 -8.48
CA LEU A 69 7.09 -5.36 -8.72
C LEU A 69 6.35 -6.06 -7.58
N ALA A 70 5.20 -5.50 -7.22
CA ALA A 70 4.48 -5.93 -6.03
C ALA A 70 3.94 -7.35 -6.18
N LEU A 71 4.00 -8.10 -5.08
CA LEU A 71 3.44 -9.44 -5.00
C LEU A 71 2.03 -9.41 -4.45
N MET A 72 1.28 -10.45 -4.84
CA MET A 72 -0.01 -10.79 -4.26
C MET A 72 -0.03 -12.30 -4.01
N SER A 73 0.98 -12.87 -3.32
CA SER A 73 1.03 -14.31 -3.04
C SER A 73 0.18 -14.69 -1.82
N THR A 74 -0.12 -13.73 -0.95
CA THR A 74 -1.03 -13.90 0.20
C THR A 74 -2.17 -12.89 0.17
N SER A 75 -3.21 -13.14 0.97
CA SER A 75 -4.33 -12.19 1.13
C SER A 75 -3.85 -10.86 1.71
N GLU A 76 -2.91 -10.88 2.65
CA GLU A 76 -2.34 -9.67 3.25
C GLU A 76 -1.58 -8.84 2.22
N GLU A 77 -0.78 -9.48 1.37
CA GLU A 77 -0.08 -8.79 0.29
C GLU A 77 -1.06 -8.22 -0.73
N ALA A 78 -2.08 -8.99 -1.11
CA ALA A 78 -3.09 -8.54 -2.06
C ALA A 78 -3.86 -7.33 -1.54
N ILE A 79 -4.28 -7.35 -0.28
CA ILE A 79 -4.91 -6.20 0.39
C ILE A 79 -3.94 -5.01 0.40
N ALA A 80 -2.67 -5.22 0.77
CA ALA A 80 -1.69 -4.15 0.80
C ALA A 80 -1.46 -3.48 -0.57
N VAL A 81 -1.38 -4.27 -1.64
CA VAL A 81 -1.27 -3.74 -3.02
C VAL A 81 -2.49 -2.90 -3.38
N LEU A 82 -3.69 -3.42 -3.13
CA LEU A 82 -4.94 -2.70 -3.41
C LEU A 82 -5.06 -1.40 -2.59
N THR A 83 -4.67 -1.43 -1.31
CA THR A 83 -4.62 -0.24 -0.46
C THR A 83 -3.60 0.77 -0.99
N SER A 84 -2.39 0.35 -1.36
CA SER A 84 -1.39 1.27 -1.93
C SER A 84 -1.87 1.91 -3.23
N MET A 85 -2.58 1.17 -4.08
CA MET A 85 -3.17 1.70 -5.30
C MET A 85 -4.24 2.75 -4.98
N HIS A 86 -5.15 2.43 -4.05
CA HIS A 86 -6.22 3.34 -3.63
C HIS A 86 -5.67 4.63 -3.00
N MET A 87 -4.59 4.55 -2.21
CA MET A 87 -3.99 5.72 -1.58
C MET A 87 -3.20 6.60 -2.56
N ALA A 88 -2.64 6.01 -3.63
CA ALA A 88 -1.86 6.76 -4.61
C ALA A 88 -2.73 7.67 -5.51
N SER A 89 -4.01 7.34 -5.71
CA SER A 89 -4.94 8.23 -6.39
C SER A 89 -6.39 7.79 -6.19
N ASN A 90 -7.32 8.74 -6.38
CA ASN A 90 -8.74 8.40 -6.33
C ASN A 90 -9.14 7.41 -7.45
N TRP A 91 -10.20 6.64 -7.21
CA TRP A 91 -10.68 5.61 -8.14
C TRP A 91 -10.99 6.13 -9.55
N GLN A 92 -11.46 7.37 -9.67
CA GLN A 92 -11.74 8.00 -10.96
C GLN A 92 -10.47 8.21 -11.79
N THR A 93 -9.35 8.52 -11.13
CA THR A 93 -8.06 8.67 -11.77
C THR A 93 -7.46 7.30 -12.08
N LEU A 94 -7.55 6.32 -11.18
CA LEU A 94 -7.12 4.94 -11.44
C LEU A 94 -7.87 4.28 -12.61
N ARG A 95 -9.15 4.65 -12.83
CA ARG A 95 -9.91 4.18 -14.00
C ARG A 95 -9.42 4.80 -15.32
N ARG A 96 -8.80 5.98 -15.28
CA ARG A 96 -8.29 6.72 -16.45
C ARG A 96 -6.80 6.51 -16.68
N THR A 97 -6.03 6.32 -15.60
CA THR A 97 -4.63 5.94 -15.66
C THR A 97 -4.59 4.46 -15.98
N GLU A 98 -4.02 4.15 -17.13
CA GLU A 98 -3.89 2.80 -17.65
C GLU A 98 -3.37 1.81 -16.58
N LYS A 99 -3.72 0.53 -16.78
CA LYS A 99 -3.46 -0.61 -15.90
C LYS A 99 -2.09 -0.54 -15.20
N VAL A 100 -2.07 -0.88 -13.90
CA VAL A 100 -0.82 -0.97 -13.11
C VAL A 100 -0.23 -2.38 -13.24
N TRP A 101 1.10 -2.45 -13.39
CA TRP A 101 1.82 -3.73 -13.41
C TRP A 101 2.03 -4.28 -11.98
N ILE A 102 1.88 -5.59 -11.84
CA ILE A 102 2.22 -6.37 -10.64
C ILE A 102 3.29 -7.41 -10.98
N GLY A 103 3.83 -8.11 -9.99
CA GLY A 103 5.00 -8.99 -10.13
C GLY A 103 4.74 -10.34 -10.82
N MET A 104 3.49 -10.70 -11.10
CA MET A 104 3.18 -11.96 -11.78
C MET A 104 3.69 -11.94 -13.22
N HIS A 105 4.40 -12.98 -13.63
CA HIS A 105 4.83 -13.17 -15.02
C HIS A 105 4.82 -14.65 -15.41
N ALA A 106 4.78 -14.92 -16.73
CA ALA A 106 4.88 -16.27 -17.25
C ALA A 106 6.33 -16.76 -17.16
N ARG A 107 6.52 -17.99 -16.71
CA ARG A 107 7.83 -18.64 -16.72
C ARG A 107 8.19 -19.01 -18.16
N ALA A 108 9.43 -18.75 -18.56
CA ALA A 108 9.86 -18.84 -19.96
C ALA A 108 9.66 -20.23 -20.62
N ASN A 109 9.74 -21.31 -19.84
CA ASN A 109 9.76 -22.69 -20.37
C ASN A 109 8.67 -23.59 -19.77
N GLU A 110 7.68 -23.02 -19.08
CA GLU A 110 6.62 -23.79 -18.42
C GLU A 110 5.25 -23.12 -18.64
N ASN A 111 4.17 -23.91 -18.67
CA ASN A 111 2.80 -23.38 -18.63
C ASN A 111 2.42 -22.94 -17.20
N ALA A 112 3.29 -22.14 -16.58
CA ALA A 112 3.18 -21.71 -15.20
C ALA A 112 3.45 -20.21 -15.07
N TYR A 113 2.82 -19.60 -14.07
CA TYR A 113 3.08 -18.23 -13.66
C TYR A 113 3.83 -18.23 -12.34
N GLU A 114 4.74 -17.29 -12.18
CA GLU A 114 5.47 -17.08 -10.94
C GLU A 114 5.51 -15.60 -10.56
N TRP A 115 5.74 -15.37 -9.27
CA TRP A 115 5.99 -14.06 -8.70
C TRP A 115 7.47 -13.68 -8.87
N GLU A 116 7.79 -12.40 -8.67
CA GLU A 116 9.18 -11.89 -8.77
C GLU A 116 10.17 -12.49 -7.74
N ASP A 117 9.70 -13.27 -6.76
CA ASP A 117 10.58 -14.06 -5.85
C ASP A 117 10.68 -15.54 -6.25
N GLY A 118 10.17 -15.91 -7.43
CA GLY A 118 10.23 -17.27 -7.96
C GLY A 118 9.19 -18.22 -7.35
N GLN A 119 8.31 -17.75 -6.46
CA GLN A 119 7.20 -18.58 -5.98
C GLN A 119 6.16 -18.78 -7.09
N LEU A 120 5.75 -20.02 -7.29
CA LEU A 120 4.67 -20.36 -8.22
C LEU A 120 3.35 -19.76 -7.74
N VAL A 121 2.53 -19.32 -8.70
CA VAL A 121 1.18 -18.84 -8.42
C VAL A 121 0.29 -20.04 -8.08
N ALA A 122 -0.16 -20.13 -6.83
CA ALA A 122 -0.88 -21.29 -6.30
C ALA A 122 -2.37 -21.36 -6.67
N GLY A 123 -2.97 -20.27 -7.18
CA GLY A 123 -4.40 -20.23 -7.57
C GLY A 123 -5.09 -18.92 -7.24
N THR A 124 -6.38 -18.97 -6.94
CA THR A 124 -7.17 -17.80 -6.50
C THR A 124 -6.82 -17.41 -5.07
N ILE A 125 -6.63 -16.11 -4.83
CA ILE A 125 -6.46 -15.55 -3.48
C ILE A 125 -7.84 -15.27 -2.90
N ASP A 126 -8.12 -15.78 -1.71
CA ASP A 126 -9.29 -15.37 -0.95
C ASP A 126 -8.98 -14.11 -0.13
N LEU A 127 -9.49 -12.97 -0.57
CA LEU A 127 -9.26 -11.68 0.08
C LEU A 127 -10.05 -11.51 1.38
N PHE A 128 -11.13 -12.27 1.56
CA PHE A 128 -12.08 -12.09 2.66
C PHE A 128 -12.14 -13.29 3.60
N GLY A 129 -11.42 -14.39 3.29
CA GLY A 129 -11.45 -15.62 4.06
C GLY A 129 -12.85 -16.24 4.10
N LEU A 130 -13.59 -16.15 3.00
CA LEU A 130 -14.97 -16.63 2.87
C LEU A 130 -15.06 -18.04 2.28
N ARG A 131 -13.93 -18.69 1.99
CA ARG A 131 -13.83 -20.09 1.55
C ARG A 131 -13.16 -20.99 2.57
#